data_AF-A0A1E3BFM2-F1
#
_entry.id   AF-A0A1E3BFM2-F1
#
_cell.length_a   1.000
_cell.length_b   1.000
_cell.length_c   1.000
_cell.angle_alpha   90.00
_cell.angle_beta   90.00
_cell.angle_gamma   90.00
#
_symmetry.space_group_name_H-M   'P 1'
#
loop_
_entity.id
_entity.type
_entity.pdbx_description
1 polymer ?
#
loop_
_entity_poly.entity_id
_entity_poly.type
_entity_poly.pdbx_seq_one_letter_code
_entity_poly.pdbx_strand_id
1 'polypeptide(L)'
;MSFNQDTLRARFCHALSEMYKTEVPLYGKLVDLVYEADATALKTQKAHCKDNYNHNHIDPDSILPSRNRVERHGAIRLGTPHELCTIRRMFAVMGMYTVGYYDLSVAGFPMHATAFRPRKGRPWIGIRSGCLRHY
;
A
#
# COMPACT_ATOMS: atom_id res chain seq x y z
N MET A 1 8.29 -25.55 -1.62
CA MET A 1 8.07 -24.09 -1.47
C MET A 1 6.69 -23.86 -0.90
N SER A 2 6.57 -23.41 0.35
CA SER A 2 5.27 -23.04 0.92
C SER A 2 4.82 -21.71 0.32
N PHE A 3 3.73 -21.72 -0.45
CA PHE A 3 3.10 -20.50 -0.96
C PHE A 3 2.32 -19.82 0.18
N ASN A 4 3.03 -19.06 1.02
CA ASN A 4 2.38 -18.21 2.01
C ASN A 4 1.71 -17.02 1.31
N GLN A 5 0.42 -16.77 1.63
CA GLN A 5 -0.36 -15.66 1.10
C GLN A 5 0.35 -14.32 1.33
N ASP A 6 0.97 -14.12 2.49
CA ASP A 6 1.69 -12.88 2.82
C ASP A 6 2.87 -12.63 1.88
N THR A 7 3.66 -13.66 1.58
CA THR A 7 4.81 -13.57 0.68
C THR A 7 4.36 -13.31 -0.75
N LEU A 8 3.31 -14.00 -1.20
CA LEU A 8 2.75 -13.80 -2.55
C LEU A 8 2.26 -12.36 -2.73
N ARG A 9 1.50 -11.88 -1.75
CA ARG A 9 1.00 -10.52 -1.71
C ARG A 9 2.18 -9.54 -1.78
N ALA A 10 3.20 -9.71 -0.92
CA ALA A 10 4.36 -8.82 -0.84
C ALA A 10 5.07 -8.70 -2.19
N ARG A 11 5.27 -9.83 -2.88
CA ARG A 11 5.85 -9.87 -4.22
C ARG A 11 4.98 -9.16 -5.26
N PHE A 12 3.68 -9.42 -5.26
CA PHE A 12 2.73 -8.75 -6.17
C PHE A 12 2.80 -7.23 -6.04
N CYS A 13 2.82 -6.76 -4.80
CA CYS A 13 2.90 -5.34 -4.49
C CYS A 13 4.22 -4.67 -4.86
N HIS A 14 5.33 -5.37 -4.62
CA HIS A 14 6.64 -4.92 -5.06
C HIS A 14 6.67 -4.79 -6.59
N ALA A 15 6.19 -5.81 -7.31
CA ALA A 15 6.13 -5.80 -8.77
C ALA A 15 5.27 -4.64 -9.30
N LEU A 16 4.09 -4.40 -8.71
CA LEU A 16 3.25 -3.26 -9.07
C LEU A 16 3.94 -1.92 -8.85
N SER A 17 4.68 -1.76 -7.74
CA SER A 17 5.39 -0.50 -7.50
C SER A 17 6.53 -0.28 -8.48
N GLU A 18 7.30 -1.33 -8.82
CA GLU A 18 8.40 -1.21 -9.77
C GLU A 18 7.89 -0.89 -11.18
N MET A 19 6.80 -1.56 -11.58
CA MET A 19 6.09 -1.24 -12.81
C MET A 19 5.64 0.23 -12.82
N TYR A 20 4.95 0.67 -11.76
CA TYR A 20 4.44 2.05 -11.67
C TYR A 20 5.55 3.10 -11.60
N LYS A 21 6.69 2.81 -10.96
CA LYS A 21 7.88 3.67 -10.95
C LYS A 21 8.48 3.82 -12.34
N THR A 22 8.48 2.74 -13.12
CA THR A 22 8.96 2.74 -14.51
C THR A 22 8.03 3.56 -15.40
N GLU A 23 6.71 3.40 -15.25
CA GLU A 23 5.70 4.09 -16.05
C GLU A 23 5.56 5.58 -15.67
N VAL A 24 5.76 5.92 -14.39
CA VAL A 24 5.57 7.27 -13.85
C VAL A 24 6.83 7.71 -13.09
N PRO A 25 7.84 8.30 -13.76
CA PRO A 25 9.11 8.66 -13.11
C PRO A 25 8.96 9.63 -11.92
N LEU A 26 7.94 10.49 -11.95
CA LEU A 26 7.64 11.41 -10.83
C LEU A 26 7.24 10.66 -9.56
N TYR A 27 6.60 9.49 -9.67
CA TYR A 27 6.33 8.65 -8.51
C TYR A 27 7.62 8.13 -7.88
N GLY A 28 8.64 7.79 -8.69
CA GLY A 28 9.97 7.45 -8.19
C GLY A 28 10.57 8.56 -7.33
N LYS A 29 10.56 9.80 -7.86
CA LYS A 29 11.04 10.97 -7.12
C LYS A 29 10.25 11.23 -5.83
N LEU A 30 8.93 11.03 -5.86
CA LEU A 30 8.08 11.16 -4.67
C LEU A 30 8.48 10.14 -3.59
N VAL A 31 8.72 8.88 -3.98
CA VAL A 31 9.16 7.84 -3.05
C VAL A 31 10.50 8.22 -2.42
N ASP A 32 11.44 8.74 -3.21
CA ASP A 32 12.75 9.16 -2.71
C ASP A 32 12.62 10.35 -1.73
N LEU A 33 11.76 11.33 -2.04
CA LEU A 33 11.50 12.48 -1.17
C LEU A 33 10.86 12.06 0.17
N VAL A 34 9.88 11.15 0.14
CA VAL A 34 9.25 10.62 1.37
C VAL A 34 10.30 9.91 2.24
N TYR A 35 11.20 9.17 1.62
CA TYR A 35 12.29 8.51 2.34
C TYR A 35 13.24 9.52 3.03
N GLU A 36 13.62 10.60 2.35
CA GLU A 36 14.43 11.66 2.93
C GLU A 36 13.73 12.38 4.10
N ALA A 37 12.42 12.64 3.95
CA ALA A 37 11.61 13.24 5.00
C ALA A 37 11.51 12.34 6.24
N ASP A 38 11.24 11.04 6.05
CA ASP A 38 11.19 10.05 7.13
C ASP A 38 12.54 9.94 7.86
N ALA A 39 13.65 9.89 7.11
CA ALA A 39 14.99 9.83 7.68
C ALA A 39 15.33 11.09 8.49
N THR A 40 14.88 12.26 8.04
CA THR A 40 15.07 13.53 8.75
C THR A 40 14.25 13.59 10.02
N ALA A 41 12.96 13.18 9.97
CA ALA A 41 12.08 13.14 11.12
C ALA A 41 12.64 12.26 12.26
N LEU A 42 13.19 11.09 11.92
CA LEU A 42 13.82 10.19 12.90
C LEU A 42 15.06 10.81 13.54
N LYS A 43 15.90 11.50 12.77
CA LYS A 43 17.09 12.19 13.29
C LYS A 43 16.69 13.29 14.28
N THR A 44 15.69 14.11 13.93
CA THR A 44 15.19 15.19 14.79
C THR A 44 14.53 14.64 16.07
N GLN A 45 13.71 13.60 15.96
CA GLN A 45 13.08 12.97 17.12
C GLN A 45 14.14 12.42 18.10
N LYS A 46 15.19 11.78 17.60
CA LYS A 46 16.30 11.27 18.43
C LYS A 46 17.11 12.39 19.09
N ALA A 47 17.33 13.51 18.40
CA ALA A 47 18.00 14.67 18.99
C ALA A 47 17.20 15.28 20.17
N HIS A 48 15.87 15.13 20.16
CA HIS A 48 14.98 15.56 21.25
C HIS A 48 14.88 14.54 22.40
N CYS A 49 15.04 13.25 22.13
CA CYS A 49 15.10 12.20 23.15
C CYS A 49 16.51 12.12 23.76
N LYS A 50 16.77 12.89 24.82
CA LYS A 50 18.01 12.90 25.63
C LYS A 50 18.27 11.59 26.42
N ASP A 51 18.05 10.42 25.84
CA ASP A 51 18.45 9.16 26.48
C ASP A 51 19.78 8.67 25.87
N ASN A 52 20.80 8.76 26.71
CA ASN A 52 22.20 8.40 26.46
C ASN A 52 22.35 6.91 26.11
N TYR A 53 22.19 6.52 24.84
CA TYR A 53 22.67 5.22 24.39
C TYR A 53 23.26 5.24 22.98
N ASN A 54 24.57 5.04 22.94
CA ASN A 54 25.43 4.59 21.84
C ASN A 54 25.21 5.27 20.47
N HIS A 55 26.11 6.21 20.14
CA HIS A 55 26.26 6.87 18.85
C HIS A 55 26.84 5.90 17.79
N ASN A 56 26.20 4.75 17.59
CA ASN A 56 26.48 3.88 16.45
C ASN A 56 25.51 4.23 15.33
N HIS A 57 26.03 4.39 14.12
CA HIS A 57 25.29 4.66 12.89
C HIS A 57 24.04 3.77 12.79
N ILE A 58 22.86 4.32 13.11
CA ILE A 58 21.61 3.57 13.07
C ILE A 58 21.01 3.76 11.68
N ASP A 59 21.10 2.71 10.87
CA ASP A 59 20.50 2.63 9.54
C ASP A 59 18.98 2.93 9.64
N PRO A 60 18.43 3.90 8.88
CA PRO A 60 16.99 4.13 8.78
C PRO A 60 16.18 2.85 8.55
N ASP A 61 16.75 1.87 7.83
CA ASP A 61 16.13 0.55 7.59
C ASP A 61 16.03 -0.33 8.84
N SER A 62 16.75 -0.01 9.92
CA SER A 62 16.75 -0.76 11.19
C SER A 62 15.78 -0.20 12.23
N ILE A 63 15.37 1.08 12.12
CA ILE A 63 14.51 1.77 13.10
C ILE A 63 13.09 1.95 12.57
N LEU A 64 12.98 2.32 11.28
CA LEU A 64 11.69 2.28 10.63
C LEU A 64 11.31 0.81 10.53
N PRO A 65 10.15 0.38 11.05
CA PRO A 65 9.67 -0.93 10.70
C PRO A 65 9.69 -1.02 9.16
N SER A 66 10.09 -2.18 8.61
CA SER A 66 10.15 -2.43 7.15
C SER A 66 8.87 -2.01 6.40
N ARG A 67 7.79 -1.83 7.18
CA ARG A 67 6.54 -1.10 6.97
C ARG A 67 6.62 0.25 6.23
N ASN A 68 7.47 1.23 6.62
CA ASN A 68 7.40 2.58 6.04
C ASN A 68 7.87 2.64 4.58
N ARG A 69 8.71 1.70 4.15
CA ARG A 69 9.14 1.59 2.74
C ARG A 69 8.11 0.88 1.85
N VAL A 70 7.11 0.21 2.43
CA VAL A 70 6.25 -0.76 1.72
C VAL A 70 4.75 -0.45 1.81
N GLU A 71 4.27 0.34 2.76
CA GLU A 71 2.85 0.73 2.79
C GLU A 71 2.51 1.63 1.59
N ARG A 72 1.78 1.06 0.62
CA ARG A 72 1.27 1.76 -0.56
C ARG A 72 -0.18 1.36 -0.76
N HIS A 73 -1.02 2.22 -1.33
CA HIS A 73 -2.39 1.84 -1.66
C HIS A 73 -2.65 2.08 -3.13
N GLY A 74 -2.88 1.00 -3.88
CA GLY A 74 -3.28 1.08 -5.27
C GLY A 74 -4.74 1.50 -5.40
N ALA A 75 -5.10 2.08 -6.53
CA ALA A 75 -6.49 2.35 -6.90
C ALA A 75 -6.72 1.88 -8.33
N ILE A 76 -7.79 1.13 -8.55
CA ILE A 76 -8.19 0.64 -9.87
C ILE A 76 -9.69 0.90 -10.07
N ARG A 77 -10.08 1.09 -11.33
CA ARG A 77 -11.48 1.20 -11.74
C ARG A 77 -11.83 0.01 -12.62
N LEU A 78 -13.01 -0.53 -12.40
CA LEU A 78 -13.58 -1.64 -13.15
C LEU A 78 -14.87 -1.15 -13.81
N GLY A 79 -15.13 -1.61 -15.02
CA GLY A 79 -16.32 -1.26 -15.78
C GLY A 79 -17.50 -2.17 -15.49
N THR A 80 -17.26 -3.43 -15.12
CA THR A 80 -18.33 -4.42 -14.98
C THR A 80 -18.35 -5.16 -13.63
N PRO A 81 -19.53 -5.66 -13.19
CA PRO A 81 -19.63 -6.55 -12.03
C PRO A 81 -18.83 -7.85 -12.22
N HIS A 82 -18.69 -8.33 -13.46
CA HIS A 82 -17.91 -9.52 -13.77
C HIS A 82 -16.42 -9.32 -13.49
N GLU A 83 -15.85 -8.19 -13.91
CA GLU A 83 -14.46 -7.81 -13.60
C GLU A 83 -14.24 -7.73 -12.09
N LEU A 84 -15.19 -7.15 -11.34
CA LEU A 84 -15.12 -7.09 -9.88
C LEU A 84 -15.11 -8.50 -9.25
N CYS A 85 -15.98 -9.39 -9.72
CA CYS A 85 -16.00 -10.78 -9.26
C CYS A 85 -14.69 -11.52 -9.56
N THR A 86 -14.10 -11.28 -10.73
CA THR A 86 -12.83 -11.88 -11.14
C THR A 86 -11.68 -11.37 -10.28
N ILE A 87 -11.58 -10.05 -10.09
CA ILE A 87 -10.49 -9.49 -9.30
C ILE A 87 -10.60 -9.85 -7.82
N ARG A 88 -11.83 -9.98 -7.30
CA ARG A 88 -12.09 -10.50 -5.95
C ARG A 88 -11.48 -11.89 -5.75
N ARG A 89 -11.60 -12.77 -6.75
CA ARG A 89 -11.01 -14.12 -6.72
C ARG A 89 -9.49 -14.06 -6.77
N MET A 90 -8.92 -13.21 -7.64
CA MET A 90 -7.48 -13.00 -7.72
C MET A 90 -6.90 -12.51 -6.38
N PHE A 91 -7.51 -11.50 -5.77
CA PHE A 91 -7.08 -10.96 -4.48
C PHE A 91 -7.21 -11.97 -3.32
N ALA A 92 -8.21 -12.85 -3.37
CA ALA A 92 -8.39 -13.90 -2.36
C ALA A 92 -7.21 -14.90 -2.32
N VAL A 93 -6.55 -15.16 -3.46
CA VAL A 93 -5.32 -16.00 -3.50
C VAL A 93 -4.23 -15.39 -2.63
N MET A 94 -4.17 -14.06 -2.56
CA MET A 94 -3.18 -13.32 -1.76
C MET A 94 -3.68 -12.95 -0.36
N GLY A 95 -4.78 -13.55 0.12
CA GLY A 95 -5.35 -13.26 1.44
C GLY A 95 -5.96 -11.87 1.56
N MET A 96 -6.29 -11.21 0.44
CA MET A 96 -6.92 -9.89 0.41
C MET A 96 -8.42 -10.02 0.17
N TYR A 97 -9.22 -9.46 1.07
CA TYR A 97 -10.68 -9.54 1.05
C TYR A 97 -11.29 -8.14 1.04
N THR A 98 -12.56 -8.05 0.63
CA THR A 98 -13.31 -6.80 0.64
C THR A 98 -13.52 -6.31 2.07
N VAL A 99 -13.11 -5.07 2.33
CA VAL A 99 -13.29 -4.38 3.60
C VAL A 99 -13.81 -2.97 3.33
N GLY A 100 -14.97 -2.65 3.90
CA GLY A 100 -15.65 -1.38 3.71
C GLY A 100 -16.45 -1.31 2.40
N TYR A 101 -17.42 -0.41 2.39
CA TYR A 101 -18.20 -0.02 1.22
C TYR A 101 -18.21 1.51 1.17
N TYR A 102 -17.89 2.05 0.00
CA TYR A 102 -17.77 3.48 -0.23
C TYR A 102 -18.69 3.84 -1.38
N ASP A 103 -19.69 4.68 -1.11
CA ASP A 103 -20.53 5.27 -2.13
C ASP A 103 -19.97 6.64 -2.50
N LEU A 104 -19.37 6.76 -3.69
CA LEU A 104 -18.82 8.02 -4.16
C LEU A 104 -19.84 8.83 -4.97
N SER A 105 -21.06 8.31 -5.18
CA SER A 105 -22.15 9.05 -5.82
C SER A 105 -22.55 10.29 -5.01
N VAL A 106 -22.42 10.21 -3.68
CA VAL A 106 -22.61 11.34 -2.76
C VAL A 106 -21.63 12.49 -3.04
N ALA A 107 -20.46 12.19 -3.60
CA ALA A 107 -19.45 13.17 -4.01
C ALA A 107 -19.49 13.51 -5.51
N GLY A 108 -20.55 13.10 -6.23
CA GLY A 108 -20.72 13.37 -7.66
C GLY A 108 -19.98 12.42 -8.59
N PHE A 109 -19.35 11.35 -8.08
CA PHE A 109 -18.71 10.33 -8.91
C PHE A 109 -19.64 9.13 -9.12
N PRO A 110 -19.89 8.67 -10.35
CA PRO A 110 -20.83 7.58 -10.64
C PRO A 110 -20.23 6.19 -10.34
N MET A 111 -19.76 5.97 -9.11
CA MET A 111 -19.06 4.75 -8.73
C MET A 111 -19.25 4.38 -7.26
N HIS A 112 -19.23 3.08 -7.00
CA HIS A 112 -19.14 2.50 -5.66
C HIS A 112 -17.81 1.76 -5.54
N ALA A 113 -17.23 1.72 -4.34
CA ALA A 113 -15.92 1.13 -4.12
C ALA A 113 -15.83 0.27 -2.86
N THR A 114 -14.83 -0.61 -2.83
CA THR A 114 -14.40 -1.41 -1.68
C THR A 114 -12.87 -1.41 -1.64
N ALA A 115 -12.28 -1.68 -0.47
CA ALA A 115 -10.85 -1.91 -0.35
C ALA A 115 -10.56 -3.41 -0.23
N PHE A 116 -9.62 -3.93 -1.02
CA PHE A 116 -9.09 -5.28 -0.83
C PHE A 116 -7.89 -5.25 0.11
N ARG A 117 -7.99 -5.91 1.27
CA ARG A 117 -6.93 -6.01 2.28
C ARG A 117 -7.08 -7.27 3.15
N PRO A 118 -6.04 -7.69 3.89
CA PRO A 118 -6.18 -8.79 4.85
C PRO A 118 -7.09 -8.45 6.02
N ARG A 119 -7.66 -9.50 6.61
CA ARG A 119 -8.54 -9.40 7.79
C ARG A 119 -7.81 -9.45 9.13
N LYS A 120 -6.68 -10.15 9.22
CA LYS A 120 -5.88 -10.29 10.45
C LYS A 120 -4.41 -10.01 10.14
N GLY A 121 -3.76 -9.25 11.01
CA GLY A 121 -2.30 -9.13 11.05
C GLY A 121 -1.68 -8.15 10.05
N ARG A 122 -0.92 -7.22 10.63
CA ARG A 122 0.16 -6.38 10.07
C ARG A 122 -0.20 -5.40 8.94
N PRO A 123 0.51 -4.24 8.93
CA PRO A 123 0.21 -3.09 8.07
C PRO A 123 0.49 -3.40 6.61
N TRP A 124 -0.36 -2.92 5.67
CA TRP A 124 -0.31 -3.47 4.33
C TRP A 124 -0.98 -2.67 3.21
N ILE A 125 -0.55 -3.00 1.99
CA ILE A 125 -1.03 -2.46 0.71
C ILE A 125 -2.45 -2.90 0.39
N GLY A 126 -3.34 -1.92 0.30
CA GLY A 126 -4.74 -2.10 -0.05
C GLY A 126 -5.00 -1.57 -1.45
N ILE A 127 -5.70 -2.34 -2.27
CA ILE A 127 -6.18 -1.86 -3.56
C ILE A 127 -7.63 -1.43 -3.39
N ARG A 128 -7.91 -0.14 -3.61
CA ARG A 128 -9.27 0.38 -3.71
C ARG A 128 -9.77 0.08 -5.13
N SER A 129 -10.78 -0.76 -5.23
CA SER A 129 -11.45 -1.01 -6.50
C SER A 129 -12.79 -0.28 -6.50
N GLY A 130 -13.02 0.57 -7.50
CA GLY A 130 -14.33 1.13 -7.77
C GLY A 130 -14.97 0.49 -8.99
N CYS A 131 -16.25 0.14 -8.90
CA CYS A 131 -17.06 -0.26 -10.05
C CYS A 131 -17.82 0.96 -10.55
N LEU A 132 -17.67 1.28 -11.83
CA LEU A 132 -18.52 2.27 -12.49
C LEU A 132 -19.95 1.73 -12.59
N ARG A 133 -20.94 2.59 -12.31
CA ARG A 133 -22.32 2.31 -12.69
C ARG A 133 -22.43 2.50 -14.20
N HIS A 134 -22.85 1.46 -14.92
CA HIS A 134 -23.52 1.66 -16.20
C HIS A 134 -24.93 2.16 -15.86
N TYR A 135 -25.24 3.38 -16.31
CA TYR A 135 -26.63 3.80 -16.52
C TYR A 135 -27.17 3.10 -17.77
#